data_AF-A0A9Q7UYJ1-F1
#
_entry.id   AF-A0A9Q7UYJ1-F1
#
_cell.length_a   1.000
_cell.length_b   1.000
_cell.length_c   1.000
_cell.angle_alpha   90.00
_cell.angle_beta   90.00
_cell.angle_gamma   90.00
#
_symmetry.space_group_name_H-M   'P 1'
#
loop_
_entity.id
_entity.type
_entity.pdbx_description
1 polymer ?
#
loop_
_entity_poly.entity_id
_entity_poly.type
_entity_poly.pdbx_seq_one_letter_code
_entity_poly.pdbx_strand_id
1 'polypeptide(L)'
;MSAASLHTVLCDLLGCRYPIVQTAMGWVADAKLVAASGNAGAFGFLAGATIPPGEVEREILRVKALSDRPFGINFHMFQPNAHEVIEMAIRHRLRAVSYGRGPDAKMVGRLKAAGIVCMPTVGAAKHAAKAVEMGADVVTVQGGEGGGHTGGTPTTLLLPQVLDSVSVPVVAAGGFFDGRGLAAALAYGAAGVAMGTRFLMSAESPVPAQTLERYVKVRDAGQIRVSLAIDGLPQRMIDNDLLIGLEQAGPLRRTWLALSAARKWQARTGMRSTQMLATAWRAMREQDYSAAQTLMAANAPVLIQRAMVEGCPDEGVLPSGQAAAAIGAIESCEQIVAGMVDQARARMEALALREAELH
;
A
#
# COMPACT_ATOMS: atom_id res chain seq x y z
N MET A 1 36.29 6.02 -8.69
CA MET A 1 35.22 6.56 -7.83
C MET A 1 34.47 5.36 -7.26
N SER A 2 34.29 5.29 -5.93
CA SER A 2 33.43 4.26 -5.33
C SER A 2 32.02 4.49 -5.85
N ALA A 3 31.36 3.46 -6.39
CA ALA A 3 29.95 3.56 -6.77
C ALA A 3 29.15 4.14 -5.60
N ALA A 4 28.25 5.09 -5.87
CA ALA A 4 27.46 5.72 -4.84
C ALA A 4 26.71 4.64 -4.03
N SER A 5 26.93 4.63 -2.71
CA SER A 5 26.27 3.67 -1.83
C SER A 5 24.78 3.99 -1.79
N LEU A 6 23.93 3.01 -2.12
CA LEU A 6 22.48 3.12 -1.93
C LEU A 6 22.07 2.71 -0.51
N HIS A 7 23.01 2.48 0.41
CA HIS A 7 22.70 2.13 1.79
C HIS A 7 22.26 3.37 2.57
N THR A 8 21.11 3.31 3.22
CA THR A 8 20.57 4.41 4.05
C THR A 8 20.23 3.90 5.45
N VAL A 9 19.90 4.81 6.37
CA VAL A 9 19.39 4.46 7.71
C VAL A 9 18.15 3.54 7.66
N LEU A 10 17.37 3.59 6.57
CA LEU A 10 16.23 2.68 6.39
C LEU A 10 16.69 1.22 6.26
N CYS A 11 17.81 0.98 5.57
CA CYS A 11 18.39 -0.35 5.44
C CYS A 11 18.77 -0.94 6.80
N ASP A 12 19.37 -0.15 7.68
CA ASP A 12 19.74 -0.59 9.04
C ASP A 12 18.50 -0.82 9.92
N LEU A 13 17.53 0.09 9.85
CA LEU A 13 16.28 -0.03 10.60
C LEU A 13 15.44 -1.22 10.15
N LEU A 14 15.44 -1.58 8.88
CA LEU A 14 14.60 -2.68 8.37
C LEU A 14 15.37 -3.99 8.15
N GLY A 15 16.71 -3.96 8.18
CA GLY A 15 17.54 -5.11 7.84
C GLY A 15 17.45 -5.52 6.37
N CYS A 16 17.11 -4.59 5.48
CA CYS A 16 17.08 -4.81 4.03
C CYS A 16 18.37 -4.34 3.37
N ARG A 17 18.63 -4.79 2.14
CA ARG A 17 19.87 -4.48 1.42
C ARG A 17 19.79 -3.12 0.73
N TYR A 18 18.61 -2.79 0.22
CA TYR A 18 18.35 -1.56 -0.53
C TYR A 18 17.15 -0.82 0.08
N PRO A 19 17.11 0.51 -0.03
CA PRO A 19 16.07 1.37 0.54
C PRO A 19 14.81 1.35 -0.33
N ILE A 20 14.34 0.14 -0.64
CA ILE A 20 13.20 -0.15 -1.50
C ILE A 20 12.23 -0.98 -0.67
N VAL A 21 10.98 -0.52 -0.59
CA VAL A 21 9.93 -1.17 0.17
C VAL A 21 8.82 -1.65 -0.76
N GLN A 22 8.51 -2.93 -0.71
CA GLN A 22 7.26 -3.48 -1.21
C GLN A 22 6.17 -3.21 -0.17
N THR A 23 5.23 -2.31 -0.49
CA THR A 23 4.18 -1.90 0.45
C THR A 23 3.08 -2.95 0.51
N ALA A 24 2.44 -3.10 1.67
CA ALA A 24 1.27 -3.95 1.78
C ALA A 24 0.15 -3.50 0.84
N MET A 25 -0.47 -4.47 0.18
CA MET A 25 -1.58 -4.30 -0.72
C MET A 25 -2.56 -5.42 -0.44
N GLY A 26 -3.79 -5.10 -0.04
CA GLY A 26 -4.80 -6.08 0.32
C GLY A 26 -4.96 -7.15 -0.75
N TRP A 27 -4.96 -8.42 -0.36
CA TRP A 27 -5.00 -9.61 -1.24
C TRP A 27 -3.84 -9.78 -2.24
N VAL A 28 -2.91 -8.82 -2.35
CA VAL A 28 -1.80 -8.86 -3.32
C VAL A 28 -0.47 -9.15 -2.62
N ALA A 29 -0.19 -8.47 -1.51
CA ALA A 29 1.04 -8.66 -0.75
C ALA A 29 0.95 -9.91 0.13
N ASP A 30 0.99 -11.07 -0.52
CA ASP A 30 0.95 -12.39 0.10
C ASP A 30 2.36 -12.87 0.52
N ALA A 31 2.42 -14.09 1.06
CA ALA A 31 3.68 -14.66 1.52
C ALA A 31 4.73 -14.80 0.40
N LYS A 32 4.32 -15.10 -0.83
CA LYS A 32 5.21 -15.30 -1.97
C LYS A 32 5.84 -13.98 -2.41
N LEU A 33 5.03 -12.93 -2.55
CA LEU A 33 5.51 -11.61 -2.97
C LEU A 33 6.43 -10.97 -1.91
N VAL A 34 6.09 -11.12 -0.63
CA VAL A 34 6.93 -10.61 0.48
C VAL A 34 8.29 -11.33 0.50
N ALA A 35 8.29 -12.67 0.40
CA ALA A 35 9.53 -13.43 0.36
C ALA A 35 10.39 -13.10 -0.86
N ALA A 36 9.78 -12.99 -2.05
CA ALA A 36 10.49 -12.66 -3.29
C ALA A 36 11.15 -11.27 -3.25
N SER A 37 10.40 -10.25 -2.81
CA SER A 37 10.93 -8.89 -2.66
C SER A 37 12.06 -8.82 -1.62
N GLY A 38 11.90 -9.51 -0.48
CA GLY A 38 12.93 -9.63 0.55
C GLY A 38 14.22 -10.29 0.03
N ASN A 39 14.08 -11.41 -0.70
CA ASN A 39 15.21 -12.14 -1.29
C ASN A 39 15.97 -11.28 -2.30
N ALA A 40 15.25 -10.49 -3.11
CA ALA A 40 15.81 -9.52 -4.05
C ALA A 40 16.56 -8.34 -3.37
N GLY A 41 16.34 -8.13 -2.05
CA GLY A 41 17.05 -7.13 -1.25
C GLY A 41 16.21 -5.93 -0.83
N ALA A 42 14.94 -5.87 -1.24
CA ALA A 42 13.97 -4.91 -0.72
C ALA A 42 13.45 -5.33 0.68
N PHE A 43 12.59 -4.52 1.29
CA PHE A 43 11.82 -4.90 2.48
C PHE A 43 10.34 -5.10 2.11
N GLY A 44 9.76 -6.24 2.49
CA GLY A 44 8.36 -6.58 2.19
C GLY A 44 7.44 -6.43 3.39
N PHE A 45 6.21 -5.97 3.13
CA PHE A 45 5.12 -5.97 4.10
C PHE A 45 3.99 -6.91 3.68
N LEU A 46 3.69 -7.91 4.52
CA LEU A 46 2.54 -8.79 4.37
C LEU A 46 1.24 -8.01 4.61
N ALA A 47 0.22 -8.22 3.77
CA ALA A 47 -1.09 -7.57 3.90
C ALA A 47 -1.96 -8.19 5.01
N GLY A 48 -1.55 -8.02 6.26
CA GLY A 48 -2.24 -8.53 7.44
C GLY A 48 -3.69 -8.06 7.57
N ALA A 49 -3.99 -6.85 7.11
CA ALA A 49 -5.34 -6.27 7.17
C ALA A 49 -6.43 -7.09 6.45
N THR A 50 -6.06 -7.89 5.45
CA THR A 50 -7.00 -8.71 4.66
C THR A 50 -6.96 -10.19 5.03
N ILE A 51 -6.12 -10.59 5.98
CA ILE A 51 -6.03 -11.98 6.44
C ILE A 51 -7.22 -12.29 7.35
N PRO A 52 -7.95 -13.40 7.13
CA PRO A 52 -9.02 -13.81 8.04
C PRO A 52 -8.52 -13.99 9.49
N PRO A 53 -9.32 -13.67 10.51
CA PRO A 53 -8.97 -13.97 11.90
C PRO A 53 -8.66 -15.45 12.11
N GLY A 54 -7.61 -15.75 12.87
CA GLY A 54 -7.10 -17.10 13.13
C GLY A 54 -6.11 -17.61 12.07
N GLU A 55 -5.90 -16.88 10.97
CA GLU A 55 -4.98 -17.29 9.90
C GLU A 55 -3.67 -16.48 9.87
N VAL A 56 -3.52 -15.47 10.72
CA VAL A 56 -2.36 -14.54 10.66
C VAL A 56 -1.04 -15.27 10.90
N GLU A 57 -1.00 -16.15 11.91
CA GLU A 57 0.20 -16.95 12.22
C GLU A 57 0.58 -17.85 11.03
N ARG A 58 -0.40 -18.48 10.38
CA ARG A 58 -0.18 -19.33 9.21
C ARG A 58 0.52 -18.57 8.09
N GLU A 59 0.06 -17.37 7.76
CA GLU A 59 0.65 -16.56 6.69
C GLU A 59 2.04 -16.02 7.05
N ILE A 60 2.28 -15.67 8.32
CA ILE A 60 3.62 -15.33 8.83
C ILE A 60 4.58 -16.51 8.66
N LEU A 61 4.15 -17.72 9.04
CA LEU A 61 4.96 -18.93 8.88
C LEU A 61 5.23 -19.26 7.42
N ARG A 62 4.27 -19.00 6.51
CA ARG A 62 4.49 -19.15 5.06
C ARG A 62 5.59 -18.23 4.53
N VAL A 63 5.65 -16.96 4.98
CA VAL A 63 6.77 -16.06 4.61
C VAL A 63 8.10 -16.64 5.10
N LYS A 64 8.16 -17.05 6.37
CA LYS A 64 9.37 -17.63 6.99
C LYS A 64 9.82 -18.94 6.35
N ALA A 65 8.91 -19.70 5.76
CA ALA A 65 9.26 -20.92 5.02
C ALA A 65 9.88 -20.63 3.64
N LEU A 66 9.67 -19.43 3.09
CA LEU A 66 10.14 -19.02 1.77
C LEU A 66 11.36 -18.09 1.81
N SER A 67 11.65 -17.46 2.96
CA SER A 67 12.75 -16.53 3.12
C SER A 67 13.18 -16.38 4.59
N ASP A 68 14.48 -16.26 4.80
CA ASP A 68 15.09 -15.87 6.08
C ASP A 68 15.23 -14.34 6.25
N ARG A 69 14.80 -13.56 5.26
CA ARG A 69 14.95 -12.10 5.29
C ARG A 69 13.95 -11.44 6.24
N PRO A 70 14.33 -10.35 6.94
CA PRO A 70 13.40 -9.58 7.74
C PRO A 70 12.23 -9.07 6.89
N PHE A 71 11.04 -9.10 7.46
CA PHE A 71 9.83 -8.56 6.84
C PHE A 71 8.91 -7.95 7.90
N GLY A 72 7.92 -7.19 7.43
CA GLY A 72 6.91 -6.59 8.26
C GLY A 72 5.50 -7.08 7.94
N ILE A 73 4.54 -6.63 8.74
CA ILE A 73 3.12 -6.87 8.51
C ILE A 73 2.33 -5.56 8.62
N ASN A 74 1.36 -5.38 7.73
CA ASN A 74 0.46 -4.23 7.74
C ASN A 74 -0.89 -4.56 8.36
N PHE A 75 -1.46 -3.61 9.10
CA PHE A 75 -2.81 -3.73 9.66
C PHE A 75 -3.55 -2.40 9.72
N HIS A 76 -4.85 -2.49 9.98
CA HIS A 76 -5.69 -1.35 10.35
C HIS A 76 -6.42 -1.69 11.65
N MET A 77 -6.45 -0.78 12.62
CA MET A 77 -7.05 -1.05 13.93
C MET A 77 -8.54 -1.36 13.91
N PHE A 78 -9.23 -0.96 12.83
CA PHE A 78 -10.66 -1.21 12.65
C PHE A 78 -10.96 -2.57 12.00
N GLN A 79 -9.94 -3.39 11.74
CA GLN A 79 -10.14 -4.76 11.24
C GLN A 79 -10.35 -5.75 12.40
N PRO A 80 -11.21 -6.77 12.24
CA PRO A 80 -11.47 -7.76 13.29
C PRO A 80 -10.23 -8.48 13.81
N ASN A 81 -9.21 -8.65 12.96
CA ASN A 81 -7.97 -9.35 13.28
C ASN A 81 -6.85 -8.41 13.79
N ALA A 82 -7.09 -7.10 13.95
CA ALA A 82 -6.02 -6.13 14.23
C ALA A 82 -5.17 -6.49 15.48
N HIS A 83 -5.85 -6.94 16.54
CA HIS A 83 -5.19 -7.36 17.78
C HIS A 83 -4.38 -8.63 17.56
N GLU A 84 -4.91 -9.60 16.80
CA GLU A 84 -4.20 -10.82 16.44
C GLU A 84 -2.91 -10.50 15.67
N VAL A 85 -2.95 -9.62 14.66
CA VAL A 85 -1.72 -9.28 13.93
C VAL A 85 -0.69 -8.57 14.81
N ILE A 86 -1.10 -7.71 15.75
CA ILE A 86 -0.17 -7.13 16.72
C ILE A 86 0.46 -8.22 17.62
N GLU A 87 -0.36 -9.12 18.18
CA GLU A 87 0.14 -10.21 19.02
C GLU A 87 1.10 -11.13 18.25
N MET A 88 0.75 -11.48 17.02
CA MET A 88 1.59 -12.34 16.17
C MET A 88 2.86 -11.61 15.73
N ALA A 89 2.80 -10.31 15.44
CA ALA A 89 3.99 -9.52 15.14
C ALA A 89 5.00 -9.55 16.30
N ILE A 90 4.53 -9.39 17.54
CA ILE A 90 5.34 -9.47 18.75
C ILE A 90 5.87 -10.89 18.97
N ARG A 91 4.98 -11.90 18.96
CA ARG A 91 5.34 -13.30 19.20
C ARG A 91 6.41 -13.80 18.22
N HIS A 92 6.24 -13.48 16.94
CA HIS A 92 7.17 -13.92 15.89
C HIS A 92 8.34 -12.96 15.65
N ARG A 93 8.44 -11.89 16.45
CA ARG A 93 9.49 -10.86 16.36
C ARG A 93 9.64 -10.32 14.94
N LEU A 94 8.53 -9.94 14.33
CA LEU A 94 8.56 -9.29 13.01
C LEU A 94 9.34 -7.99 13.09
N ARG A 95 10.00 -7.61 11.99
CA ARG A 95 10.93 -6.48 12.02
C ARG A 95 10.21 -5.14 12.09
N ALA A 96 9.10 -5.01 11.39
CA ALA A 96 8.34 -3.78 11.32
C ALA A 96 6.83 -4.03 11.24
N VAL A 97 6.07 -3.02 11.62
CA VAL A 97 4.64 -2.92 11.31
C VAL A 97 4.35 -1.65 10.53
N SER A 98 3.41 -1.74 9.60
CA SER A 98 2.88 -0.59 8.87
C SER A 98 1.38 -0.44 9.12
N TYR A 99 0.89 0.78 9.15
CA TYR A 99 -0.52 1.07 9.38
C TYR A 99 -0.93 2.46 8.86
N GLY A 100 -2.13 2.57 8.31
CA GLY A 100 -2.73 3.88 7.94
C GLY A 100 -3.74 4.38 8.97
N ARG A 101 -4.60 3.47 9.46
CA ARG A 101 -5.52 3.71 10.58
C ARG A 101 -4.93 3.07 11.83
N GLY A 102 -3.95 3.78 12.38
CA GLY A 102 -2.99 3.26 13.35
C GLY A 102 -3.54 3.03 14.75
N PRO A 103 -2.75 2.34 15.59
CA PRO A 103 -3.06 2.14 17.00
C PRO A 103 -2.78 3.40 17.83
N ASP A 104 -3.23 3.39 19.08
CA ASP A 104 -2.93 4.46 20.03
C ASP A 104 -1.46 4.45 20.48
N ALA A 105 -1.02 5.53 21.12
CA ALA A 105 0.37 5.68 21.57
C ALA A 105 0.82 4.58 22.55
N LYS A 106 -0.10 4.03 23.36
CA LYS A 106 0.20 2.94 24.30
C LYS A 106 0.58 1.67 23.53
N MET A 107 -0.17 1.33 22.51
CA MET A 107 0.08 0.15 21.69
C MET A 107 1.31 0.34 20.78
N VAL A 108 1.55 1.54 20.24
CA VAL A 108 2.83 1.87 19.58
C VAL A 108 3.99 1.63 20.55
N GLY A 109 3.90 2.14 21.77
CA GLY A 109 4.91 1.92 22.82
C GLY A 109 5.16 0.42 23.09
N ARG A 110 4.12 -0.40 23.10
CA ARG A 110 4.23 -1.86 23.27
C ARG A 110 4.96 -2.54 22.11
N LEU A 111 4.65 -2.17 20.86
CA LEU A 111 5.35 -2.68 19.68
C LEU A 111 6.84 -2.32 19.72
N LYS A 112 7.15 -1.07 20.09
CA LYS A 112 8.54 -0.60 20.21
C LYS A 112 9.30 -1.28 21.33
N ALA A 113 8.67 -1.51 22.49
CA ALA A 113 9.27 -2.26 23.59
C ALA A 113 9.60 -3.71 23.18
N ALA A 114 8.90 -4.26 22.20
CA ALA A 114 9.21 -5.56 21.59
C ALA A 114 10.27 -5.50 20.48
N GLY A 115 10.86 -4.32 20.21
CA GLY A 115 11.88 -4.12 19.18
C GLY A 115 11.34 -4.03 17.75
N ILE A 116 10.03 -3.78 17.58
CA ILE A 116 9.37 -3.69 16.28
C ILE A 116 9.36 -2.24 15.80
N VAL A 117 9.88 -2.00 14.59
CA VAL A 117 9.85 -0.68 13.94
C VAL A 117 8.42 -0.30 13.57
N CYS A 118 7.95 0.84 14.05
CA CYS A 118 6.63 1.36 13.74
C CYS A 118 6.70 2.33 12.54
N MET A 119 6.15 1.91 11.39
CA MET A 119 6.25 2.60 10.11
C MET A 119 4.87 2.95 9.51
N PRO A 120 4.13 3.93 10.06
CA PRO A 120 2.85 4.37 9.51
C PRO A 120 2.96 4.92 8.09
N THR A 121 1.85 4.85 7.37
CA THR A 121 1.66 5.51 6.07
C THR A 121 0.72 6.71 6.22
N VAL A 122 1.16 7.87 5.75
CA VAL A 122 0.43 9.14 5.84
C VAL A 122 0.33 9.82 4.47
N GLY A 123 -0.78 10.55 4.25
CA GLY A 123 -1.02 11.33 3.03
C GLY A 123 -1.09 12.84 3.24
N ALA A 124 -0.65 13.35 4.41
CA ALA A 124 -0.63 14.78 4.72
C ALA A 124 0.45 15.10 5.77
N ALA A 125 1.09 16.27 5.66
CA ALA A 125 2.17 16.69 6.55
C ALA A 125 1.78 16.70 8.04
N LYS A 126 0.58 17.22 8.36
CA LYS A 126 0.05 17.20 9.74
C LYS A 126 -0.07 15.78 10.34
N HIS A 127 -0.33 14.78 9.52
CA HIS A 127 -0.42 13.39 9.98
C HIS A 127 0.96 12.78 10.21
N ALA A 128 1.99 13.22 9.48
CA ALA A 128 3.37 12.79 9.70
C ALA A 128 3.87 13.24 11.08
N ALA A 129 3.74 14.54 11.39
CA ALA A 129 4.11 15.07 12.70
C ALA A 129 3.37 14.33 13.83
N LYS A 130 2.05 14.12 13.66
CA LYS A 130 1.27 13.38 14.66
C LYS A 130 1.71 11.93 14.83
N ALA A 131 2.07 11.26 13.74
CA ALA A 131 2.58 9.90 13.79
C ALA A 131 3.89 9.82 14.60
N VAL A 132 4.78 10.79 14.44
CA VAL A 132 6.04 10.89 15.22
C VAL A 132 5.76 11.16 16.69
N GLU A 133 4.84 12.07 17.03
CA GLU A 133 4.39 12.29 18.42
C GLU A 133 3.85 11.00 19.06
N MET A 134 3.16 10.17 18.28
CA MET A 134 2.65 8.87 18.74
C MET A 134 3.73 7.78 18.84
N GLY A 135 4.96 8.08 18.41
CA GLY A 135 6.13 7.23 18.55
C GLY A 135 6.58 6.53 17.27
N ALA A 136 6.14 6.92 16.08
CA ALA A 136 6.65 6.33 14.84
C ALA A 136 8.18 6.38 14.74
N ASP A 137 8.81 5.30 14.26
CA ASP A 137 10.25 5.21 14.03
C ASP A 137 10.64 5.64 12.62
N VAL A 138 9.71 5.46 11.67
CA VAL A 138 9.83 5.80 10.25
C VAL A 138 8.45 6.27 9.78
N VAL A 139 8.37 7.18 8.83
CA VAL A 139 7.07 7.58 8.24
C VAL A 139 7.10 7.35 6.74
N THR A 140 6.13 6.58 6.21
CA THR A 140 5.90 6.49 4.77
C THR A 140 4.96 7.59 4.33
N VAL A 141 5.36 8.39 3.35
CA VAL A 141 4.58 9.53 2.86
C VAL A 141 4.11 9.23 1.45
N GLN A 142 2.80 9.05 1.29
CA GLN A 142 2.19 8.77 0.00
C GLN A 142 1.59 10.04 -0.62
N GLY A 143 2.14 10.47 -1.74
CA GLY A 143 1.51 11.51 -2.56
C GLY A 143 0.31 11.01 -3.34
N GLY A 144 -0.45 11.97 -3.89
CA GLY A 144 -1.73 11.75 -4.56
C GLY A 144 -1.66 10.81 -5.77
N GLU A 145 -0.49 10.61 -6.35
CA GLU A 145 -0.23 9.70 -7.48
C GLU A 145 -0.31 8.22 -7.07
N GLY A 146 -0.24 7.91 -5.78
CA GLY A 146 -0.35 6.55 -5.24
C GLY A 146 -1.73 5.91 -5.42
N GLY A 147 -1.77 4.58 -5.37
CA GLY A 147 -2.97 3.76 -5.58
C GLY A 147 -3.79 3.53 -4.33
N GLY A 148 -5.04 3.08 -4.51
CA GLY A 148 -5.96 2.84 -3.39
C GLY A 148 -6.30 4.15 -2.68
N HIS A 149 -6.60 4.10 -1.38
CA HIS A 149 -6.87 5.31 -0.59
C HIS A 149 -5.72 6.30 -0.67
N THR A 150 -5.99 7.50 -1.17
CA THR A 150 -4.95 8.49 -1.45
C THR A 150 -5.38 9.92 -1.12
N GLY A 151 -4.41 10.76 -0.81
CA GLY A 151 -4.61 12.20 -0.62
C GLY A 151 -4.66 12.96 -1.96
N GLY A 152 -4.89 14.27 -1.89
CA GLY A 152 -4.89 15.15 -3.06
C GLY A 152 -3.53 15.77 -3.40
N THR A 153 -2.56 15.75 -2.47
CA THR A 153 -1.29 16.47 -2.61
C THR A 153 -0.26 15.63 -3.38
N PRO A 154 0.28 16.12 -4.51
CA PRO A 154 1.35 15.44 -5.25
C PRO A 154 2.60 15.19 -4.40
N THR A 155 3.31 14.11 -4.69
CA THR A 155 4.53 13.70 -3.96
C THR A 155 5.59 14.80 -3.96
N THR A 156 5.77 15.50 -5.08
CA THR A 156 6.75 16.59 -5.23
C THR A 156 6.49 17.80 -4.33
N LEU A 157 5.26 17.97 -3.84
CA LEU A 157 4.89 18.99 -2.86
C LEU A 157 4.85 18.43 -1.44
N LEU A 158 4.30 17.22 -1.27
CA LEU A 158 4.08 16.62 0.04
C LEU A 158 5.39 16.16 0.70
N LEU A 159 6.29 15.55 -0.07
CA LEU A 159 7.53 14.99 0.44
C LEU A 159 8.44 16.04 1.14
N PRO A 160 8.82 17.17 0.50
CA PRO A 160 9.65 18.18 1.16
C PRO A 160 8.95 18.77 2.40
N GLN A 161 7.64 19.03 2.35
CA GLN A 161 6.90 19.53 3.51
C GLN A 161 6.95 18.57 4.71
N VAL A 162 6.92 17.25 4.46
CA VAL A 162 7.06 16.28 5.55
C VAL A 162 8.50 16.25 6.06
N LEU A 163 9.48 16.21 5.17
CA LEU A 163 10.90 16.19 5.52
C LEU A 163 11.30 17.37 6.40
N ASP A 164 10.76 18.57 6.14
CA ASP A 164 11.00 19.76 6.95
C ASP A 164 10.32 19.70 8.33
N SER A 165 9.32 18.82 8.50
CA SER A 165 8.47 18.77 9.70
C SER A 165 8.82 17.66 10.69
N VAL A 166 9.64 16.67 10.30
CA VAL A 166 9.98 15.51 11.14
C VAL A 166 11.45 15.16 11.07
N SER A 167 11.98 14.62 12.17
CA SER A 167 13.38 14.18 12.26
C SER A 167 13.57 12.68 12.04
N VAL A 168 12.48 11.89 12.01
CA VAL A 168 12.56 10.46 11.75
C VAL A 168 12.77 10.20 10.25
N PRO A 169 13.35 9.06 9.84
CA PRO A 169 13.47 8.71 8.44
C PRO A 169 12.12 8.72 7.71
N VAL A 170 12.09 9.35 6.54
CA VAL A 170 10.90 9.44 5.68
C VAL A 170 11.07 8.55 4.46
N VAL A 171 10.07 7.73 4.14
CA VAL A 171 10.04 6.88 2.95
C VAL A 171 9.04 7.45 1.96
N ALA A 172 9.49 7.79 0.75
CA ALA A 172 8.64 8.40 -0.26
C ALA A 172 7.79 7.34 -0.99
N ALA A 173 6.50 7.60 -1.16
CA ALA A 173 5.57 6.71 -1.85
C ALA A 173 4.63 7.51 -2.77
N GLY A 174 4.11 6.84 -3.80
CA GLY A 174 3.30 7.46 -4.86
C GLY A 174 4.15 7.87 -6.07
N GLY A 175 3.80 7.35 -7.25
CA GLY A 175 4.50 7.68 -8.50
C GLY A 175 5.87 7.01 -8.72
N PHE A 176 6.52 6.47 -7.69
CA PHE A 176 7.80 5.75 -7.84
C PHE A 176 7.63 4.34 -8.41
N PHE A 177 8.44 4.00 -9.42
CA PHE A 177 8.43 2.66 -10.05
C PHE A 177 9.80 2.17 -10.56
N ASP A 178 10.83 3.00 -10.55
CA ASP A 178 12.14 2.68 -11.12
C ASP A 178 13.30 3.36 -10.37
N GLY A 179 14.54 3.17 -10.84
CA GLY A 179 15.73 3.70 -10.19
C GLY A 179 15.91 5.22 -10.31
N ARG A 180 15.31 5.85 -11.33
CA ARG A 180 15.31 7.33 -11.45
C ARG A 180 14.47 7.93 -10.33
N GLY A 181 13.32 7.32 -10.05
CA GLY A 181 12.48 7.67 -8.92
C GLY A 181 13.18 7.47 -7.58
N LEU A 182 13.90 6.37 -7.39
CA LEU A 182 14.72 6.15 -6.18
C LEU A 182 15.78 7.24 -6.01
N ALA A 183 16.57 7.52 -7.04
CA ALA A 183 17.59 8.56 -6.98
C ALA A 183 16.98 9.94 -6.67
N ALA A 184 15.84 10.28 -7.27
CA ALA A 184 15.12 11.52 -6.98
C ALA A 184 14.64 11.59 -5.53
N ALA A 185 14.05 10.52 -5.00
CA ALA A 185 13.60 10.48 -3.60
C ALA A 185 14.75 10.66 -2.61
N LEU A 186 15.89 10.00 -2.86
CA LEU A 186 17.10 10.17 -2.06
C LEU A 186 17.61 11.62 -2.15
N ALA A 187 17.60 12.23 -3.33
CA ALA A 187 17.99 13.63 -3.52
C ALA A 187 17.05 14.62 -2.81
N TYR A 188 15.76 14.30 -2.68
CA TYR A 188 14.84 15.07 -1.83
C TYR A 188 15.20 15.00 -0.34
N GLY A 189 15.94 13.97 0.10
CA GLY A 189 16.25 13.70 1.51
C GLY A 189 15.45 12.54 2.10
N ALA A 190 14.65 11.82 1.30
CA ALA A 190 13.99 10.60 1.76
C ALA A 190 15.03 9.50 2.06
N ALA A 191 14.72 8.62 3.01
CA ALA A 191 15.55 7.47 3.34
C ALA A 191 15.36 6.29 2.36
N GLY A 192 14.36 6.36 1.48
CA GLY A 192 14.05 5.32 0.50
C GLY A 192 12.71 5.54 -0.19
N VAL A 193 12.30 4.55 -0.98
CA VAL A 193 10.99 4.54 -1.66
C VAL A 193 10.13 3.34 -1.27
N ALA A 194 8.83 3.55 -1.24
CA ALA A 194 7.80 2.54 -1.04
C ALA A 194 6.92 2.46 -2.30
N MET A 195 6.79 1.25 -2.85
CA MET A 195 6.07 1.01 -4.09
C MET A 195 5.03 -0.10 -3.91
N GLY A 196 3.77 0.23 -4.22
CA GLY A 196 2.70 -0.75 -4.35
C GLY A 196 2.61 -1.26 -5.79
N THR A 197 2.16 -0.39 -6.71
CA THR A 197 1.91 -0.72 -8.12
C THR A 197 3.05 -1.49 -8.79
N ARG A 198 4.32 -1.08 -8.58
CA ARG A 198 5.47 -1.75 -9.22
C ARG A 198 5.61 -3.21 -8.80
N PHE A 199 5.41 -3.53 -7.52
CA PHE A 199 5.48 -4.90 -7.01
C PHE A 199 4.19 -5.69 -7.24
N LEU A 200 3.03 -5.02 -7.32
CA LEU A 200 1.80 -5.64 -7.82
C LEU A 200 2.00 -6.15 -9.25
N MET A 201 2.70 -5.38 -10.09
CA MET A 201 3.06 -5.71 -11.47
C MET A 201 4.38 -6.51 -11.54
N SER A 202 4.54 -7.51 -10.67
CA SER A 202 5.67 -8.45 -10.67
C SER A 202 5.23 -9.88 -10.98
N ALA A 203 6.18 -10.73 -11.40
CA ALA A 203 5.92 -12.14 -11.70
C ALA A 203 5.50 -12.96 -10.46
N GLU A 204 5.89 -12.51 -9.26
CA GLU A 204 5.57 -13.19 -8.00
C GLU A 204 4.24 -12.75 -7.39
N SER A 205 3.64 -11.67 -7.91
CA SER A 205 2.30 -11.22 -7.54
C SER A 205 1.25 -12.33 -7.74
N PRO A 206 0.32 -12.54 -6.80
CA PRO A 206 -0.75 -13.52 -6.93
C PRO A 206 -1.89 -13.05 -7.85
N VAL A 207 -1.83 -11.79 -8.33
CA VAL A 207 -2.90 -11.20 -9.15
C VAL A 207 -3.05 -12.00 -10.46
N PRO A 208 -4.27 -12.41 -10.83
CA PRO A 208 -4.50 -13.17 -12.06
C PRO A 208 -3.99 -12.46 -13.31
N ALA A 209 -3.48 -13.24 -14.26
CA ALA A 209 -2.86 -12.71 -15.48
C ALA A 209 -3.80 -11.79 -16.28
N GLN A 210 -5.10 -12.12 -16.33
CA GLN A 210 -6.12 -11.31 -17.00
C GLN A 210 -6.25 -9.92 -16.38
N THR A 211 -6.13 -9.83 -15.05
CA THR A 211 -6.15 -8.56 -14.33
C THR A 211 -4.84 -7.81 -14.54
N LEU A 212 -3.67 -8.46 -14.42
CA LEU A 212 -2.38 -7.84 -14.70
C LEU A 212 -2.27 -7.29 -16.13
N GLU A 213 -2.90 -7.94 -17.11
CA GLU A 213 -2.94 -7.45 -18.49
C GLU A 213 -3.55 -6.05 -18.59
N ARG A 214 -4.58 -5.72 -17.78
CA ARG A 214 -5.16 -4.37 -17.71
C ARG A 214 -4.16 -3.34 -17.17
N TYR A 215 -3.35 -3.72 -16.18
CA TYR A 215 -2.30 -2.85 -15.64
C TYR A 215 -1.18 -2.59 -16.67
N VAL A 216 -0.82 -3.58 -17.50
CA VAL A 216 0.20 -3.42 -18.55
C VAL A 216 -0.35 -2.66 -19.77
N LYS A 217 -1.65 -2.75 -20.02
CA LYS A 217 -2.33 -2.09 -21.16
C LYS A 217 -2.60 -0.60 -20.91
N VAL A 218 -2.82 -0.18 -19.66
CA VAL A 218 -2.98 1.25 -19.37
C VAL A 218 -1.65 1.96 -19.62
N ARG A 219 -1.65 2.96 -20.53
CA ARG A 219 -0.48 3.76 -20.90
C ARG A 219 -0.67 5.25 -20.70
N ASP A 220 -1.88 5.64 -20.32
CA ASP A 220 -2.23 7.01 -19.98
C ASP A 220 -2.51 7.10 -18.47
N ALA A 221 -1.70 7.89 -17.77
CA ALA A 221 -1.89 8.15 -16.34
C ALA A 221 -3.21 8.86 -16.03
N GLY A 222 -3.84 9.52 -17.02
CA GLY A 222 -5.17 10.12 -16.94
C GLY A 222 -6.29 9.08 -16.83
N GLN A 223 -6.08 7.85 -17.28
CA GLN A 223 -7.01 6.72 -17.13
C GLN A 223 -6.87 6.01 -15.77
N ILE A 224 -6.12 6.59 -14.84
CA ILE A 224 -5.94 6.09 -13.48
C ILE A 224 -6.44 7.16 -12.52
N ARG A 225 -7.75 7.23 -12.34
CA ARG A 225 -8.45 8.34 -11.67
C ARG A 225 -8.62 8.13 -10.17
N VAL A 226 -8.87 9.23 -9.46
CA VAL A 226 -9.42 9.20 -8.10
C VAL A 226 -10.94 9.11 -8.18
N SER A 227 -11.53 8.20 -7.42
CA SER A 227 -12.97 7.96 -7.33
C SER A 227 -13.42 8.00 -5.87
N LEU A 228 -14.62 8.53 -5.64
CA LEU A 228 -15.33 8.43 -4.35
C LEU A 228 -16.45 7.37 -4.39
N ALA A 229 -16.69 6.75 -5.54
CA ALA A 229 -17.86 5.92 -5.78
C ALA A 229 -17.80 4.53 -5.13
N ILE A 230 -16.65 4.16 -4.55
CA ILE A 230 -16.42 2.81 -4.01
C ILE A 230 -16.82 2.68 -2.55
N ASP A 231 -16.32 3.55 -1.68
CA ASP A 231 -16.62 3.57 -0.25
C ASP A 231 -16.85 4.99 0.31
N GLY A 232 -16.95 5.99 -0.57
CA GLY A 232 -17.08 7.40 -0.19
C GLY A 232 -15.77 8.08 0.18
N LEU A 233 -14.63 7.36 0.22
CA LEU A 233 -13.31 7.93 0.42
C LEU A 233 -12.54 8.00 -0.91
N PRO A 234 -11.60 8.97 -1.06
CA PRO A 234 -10.80 9.07 -2.26
C PRO A 234 -9.94 7.83 -2.45
N GLN A 235 -10.20 7.09 -3.53
CA GLN A 235 -9.40 5.95 -3.94
C GLN A 235 -8.94 6.07 -5.39
N ARG A 236 -7.68 5.78 -5.68
CA ARG A 236 -7.14 5.79 -7.04
C ARG A 236 -7.15 4.40 -7.68
N MET A 237 -7.74 4.32 -8.87
CA MET A 237 -8.00 3.08 -9.60
C MET A 237 -7.84 3.25 -11.10
N ILE A 238 -7.53 2.17 -11.81
CA ILE A 238 -7.56 2.13 -13.27
C ILE A 238 -9.02 2.17 -13.72
N ASP A 239 -9.30 2.96 -14.76
CA ASP A 239 -10.61 3.06 -15.37
C ASP A 239 -11.05 1.74 -16.00
N ASN A 240 -12.31 1.40 -15.74
CA ASN A 240 -13.05 0.38 -16.46
C ASN A 240 -14.54 0.77 -16.52
N ASP A 241 -15.33 0.03 -17.30
CA ASP A 241 -16.75 0.32 -17.50
C ASP A 241 -17.54 0.32 -16.19
N LEU A 242 -17.18 -0.56 -15.26
CA LEU A 242 -17.82 -0.61 -13.94
C LEU A 242 -17.57 0.69 -13.15
N LEU A 243 -16.31 1.10 -12.99
CA LEU A 243 -15.94 2.30 -12.24
C LEU A 243 -16.57 3.55 -12.85
N ILE A 244 -16.50 3.68 -14.18
CA ILE A 244 -17.11 4.79 -14.92
C ILE A 244 -18.63 4.80 -14.69
N GLY A 245 -19.28 3.63 -14.75
CA GLY A 245 -20.70 3.47 -14.46
C GLY A 245 -21.08 3.84 -13.02
N LEU A 246 -20.22 3.55 -12.04
CA LEU A 246 -20.41 3.93 -10.63
C LEU A 246 -20.29 5.44 -10.43
N GLU A 247 -19.31 6.08 -11.07
CA GLU A 247 -19.12 7.54 -11.04
C GLU A 247 -20.32 8.28 -11.64
N GLN A 248 -20.78 7.84 -12.81
CA GLN A 248 -21.92 8.45 -13.54
C GLN A 248 -23.29 8.11 -12.94
N ALA A 249 -23.38 7.17 -11.99
CA ALA A 249 -24.64 6.80 -11.38
C ALA A 249 -25.23 7.98 -10.58
N GLY A 250 -26.43 8.43 -10.96
CA GLY A 250 -27.21 9.39 -10.17
C GLY A 250 -27.66 8.83 -8.81
N PRO A 251 -28.18 9.66 -7.90
CA PRO A 251 -28.50 9.28 -6.52
C PRO A 251 -29.41 8.05 -6.39
N LEU A 252 -30.43 7.95 -7.26
CA LEU A 252 -31.35 6.81 -7.30
C LEU A 252 -30.64 5.50 -7.71
N ARG A 253 -29.79 5.57 -8.73
CA ARG A 253 -29.03 4.40 -9.23
C ARG A 253 -27.99 3.95 -8.23
N ARG A 254 -27.30 4.87 -7.53
CA ARG A 254 -26.36 4.54 -6.43
C ARG A 254 -27.07 3.83 -5.29
N THR A 255 -28.25 4.30 -4.90
CA THR A 255 -29.07 3.67 -3.84
C THR A 255 -29.48 2.26 -4.25
N TRP A 256 -29.93 2.06 -5.50
CA TRP A 256 -30.28 0.74 -6.01
C TRP A 256 -29.07 -0.20 -6.07
N LEU A 257 -27.91 0.27 -6.54
CA LEU A 257 -26.67 -0.50 -6.58
C LEU A 257 -26.25 -0.92 -5.17
N ALA A 258 -26.27 0.00 -4.20
CA ALA A 258 -25.98 -0.29 -2.80
C ALA A 258 -26.92 -1.34 -2.21
N LEU A 259 -28.23 -1.24 -2.48
CA LEU A 259 -29.22 -2.25 -2.05
C LEU A 259 -28.99 -3.62 -2.71
N SER A 260 -28.64 -3.64 -4.01
CA SER A 260 -28.33 -4.87 -4.73
C SER A 260 -27.07 -5.55 -4.19
N ALA A 261 -26.04 -4.76 -3.87
CA ALA A 261 -24.79 -5.21 -3.29
C ALA A 261 -25.01 -5.75 -1.87
N ALA A 262 -25.80 -5.06 -1.05
CA ALA A 262 -26.18 -5.52 0.28
C ALA A 262 -26.89 -6.88 0.24
N ARG A 263 -27.80 -7.11 -0.72
CA ARG A 263 -28.45 -8.42 -0.91
C ARG A 263 -27.47 -9.51 -1.34
N LYS A 264 -26.54 -9.22 -2.25
CA LYS A 264 -25.50 -10.17 -2.66
C LYS A 264 -24.56 -10.49 -1.49
N TRP A 265 -24.18 -9.49 -0.70
CA TRP A 265 -23.37 -9.67 0.50
C TRP A 265 -24.09 -10.52 1.55
N GLN A 266 -25.38 -10.25 1.78
CA GLN A 266 -26.22 -11.06 2.66
C GLN A 266 -26.30 -12.53 2.20
N ALA A 267 -26.45 -12.76 0.89
CA ALA A 267 -26.47 -14.10 0.32
C ALA A 267 -25.12 -14.84 0.47
N ARG A 268 -24.00 -14.12 0.32
CA ARG A 268 -22.64 -14.71 0.46
C ARG A 268 -22.25 -14.98 1.92
N THR A 269 -22.69 -14.13 2.85
CA THR A 269 -22.33 -14.25 4.29
C THR A 269 -23.33 -15.08 5.09
N GLY A 270 -24.48 -15.43 4.53
CA GLY A 270 -25.57 -16.10 5.25
C GLY A 270 -26.21 -15.25 6.36
N MET A 271 -25.94 -13.95 6.38
CA MET A 271 -26.33 -13.05 7.46
C MET A 271 -27.85 -12.81 7.46
N ARG A 272 -28.49 -12.79 8.64
CA ARG A 272 -29.93 -12.47 8.73
C ARG A 272 -30.15 -10.98 8.51
N SER A 273 -31.31 -10.60 7.97
CA SER A 273 -31.66 -9.20 7.66
C SER A 273 -31.54 -8.27 8.88
N THR A 274 -31.85 -8.79 10.08
CA THR A 274 -31.74 -8.08 11.36
C THR A 274 -30.29 -7.83 11.77
N GLN A 275 -29.37 -8.76 11.50
CA GLN A 275 -27.94 -8.61 11.73
C GLN A 275 -27.32 -7.63 10.74
N MET A 276 -27.81 -7.61 9.50
CA MET A 276 -27.40 -6.64 8.47
C MET A 276 -27.78 -5.22 8.89
N LEU A 277 -29.02 -5.02 9.36
CA LEU A 277 -29.48 -3.73 9.90
C LEU A 277 -28.70 -3.29 11.14
N ALA A 278 -28.41 -4.21 12.07
CA ALA A 278 -27.61 -3.91 13.26
C ALA A 278 -26.17 -3.51 12.90
N THR A 279 -25.56 -4.17 11.91
CA THR A 279 -24.21 -3.85 11.39
C THR A 279 -24.20 -2.48 10.72
N ALA A 280 -25.19 -2.19 9.87
CA ALA A 280 -25.34 -0.88 9.24
C ALA A 280 -25.53 0.23 10.29
N TRP A 281 -26.36 0.00 11.31
CA TRP A 281 -26.61 0.97 12.38
C TRP A 281 -25.39 1.20 13.27
N ARG A 282 -24.60 0.16 13.58
CA ARG A 282 -23.31 0.32 14.28
C ARG A 282 -22.32 1.12 13.45
N ALA A 283 -22.17 0.78 12.18
CA ALA A 283 -21.25 1.48 11.29
C ALA A 283 -21.62 2.96 11.08
N MET A 284 -22.92 3.30 11.11
CA MET A 284 -23.40 4.70 11.14
C MET A 284 -23.08 5.45 12.44
N ARG A 285 -22.99 4.76 13.59
CA ARG A 285 -22.67 5.40 14.88
C ARG A 285 -21.17 5.51 15.13
N GLU A 286 -20.38 4.62 14.54
CA GLU A 286 -18.93 4.56 14.74
C GLU A 286 -18.13 5.36 13.69
N GLN A 287 -18.75 5.76 12.58
CA GLN A 287 -18.11 6.51 11.50
C GLN A 287 -19.05 7.64 11.02
N ASP A 288 -18.51 8.82 10.67
CA ASP A 288 -19.22 9.98 10.08
C ASP A 288 -19.73 9.70 8.64
N TYR A 289 -20.23 8.49 8.36
CA TYR A 289 -20.71 8.08 7.05
C TYR A 289 -22.24 8.08 6.99
N SER A 290 -22.77 8.47 5.83
CA SER A 290 -24.17 8.27 5.46
C SER A 290 -24.49 6.78 5.25
N ALA A 291 -25.78 6.41 5.33
CA ALA A 291 -26.26 5.05 5.06
C ALA A 291 -25.71 4.43 3.77
N ALA A 292 -25.67 5.24 2.72
CA ALA A 292 -25.19 4.84 1.41
C ALA A 292 -23.67 4.58 1.42
N GLN A 293 -22.90 5.42 2.10
CA GLN A 293 -21.45 5.23 2.27
C GLN A 293 -21.13 3.99 3.09
N THR A 294 -21.88 3.71 4.16
CA THR A 294 -21.75 2.48 4.95
C THR A 294 -21.94 1.22 4.10
N LEU A 295 -22.99 1.19 3.27
CA LEU A 295 -23.26 0.05 2.38
C LEU A 295 -22.22 -0.08 1.26
N MET A 296 -21.76 1.05 0.70
CA MET A 296 -20.71 1.07 -0.31
C MET A 296 -19.38 0.55 0.26
N ALA A 297 -19.00 0.99 1.46
CA ALA A 297 -17.83 0.50 2.18
C ALA A 297 -17.87 -1.02 2.43
N ALA A 298 -19.04 -1.58 2.73
CA ALA A 298 -19.21 -3.03 2.89
C ALA A 298 -19.01 -3.81 1.56
N ASN A 299 -19.26 -3.18 0.41
CA ASN A 299 -19.11 -3.80 -0.91
C ASN A 299 -17.72 -3.59 -1.53
N ALA A 300 -16.94 -2.61 -1.06
CA ALA A 300 -15.62 -2.31 -1.60
C ALA A 300 -14.67 -3.53 -1.62
N PRO A 301 -14.55 -4.35 -0.55
CA PRO A 301 -13.75 -5.58 -0.59
C PRO A 301 -14.21 -6.59 -1.64
N VAL A 302 -15.52 -6.66 -1.93
CA VAL A 302 -16.08 -7.59 -2.91
C VAL A 302 -15.68 -7.16 -4.33
N LEU A 303 -15.79 -5.86 -4.63
CA LEU A 303 -15.41 -5.32 -5.94
C LEU A 303 -13.90 -5.46 -6.20
N ILE A 304 -13.07 -5.22 -5.17
CA ILE A 304 -11.63 -5.38 -5.28
C ILE A 304 -11.28 -6.86 -5.49
N GLN A 305 -11.82 -7.78 -4.69
CA GLN A 305 -11.55 -9.22 -4.85
C GLN A 305 -12.02 -9.76 -6.20
N ARG A 306 -13.15 -9.28 -6.74
CA ARG A 306 -13.64 -9.70 -8.07
C ARG A 306 -12.60 -9.47 -9.17
N ALA A 307 -11.89 -8.35 -9.13
CA ALA A 307 -10.79 -8.10 -10.07
C ALA A 307 -9.47 -8.75 -9.62
N MET A 308 -9.05 -8.49 -8.38
CA MET A 308 -7.70 -8.75 -7.90
C MET A 308 -7.43 -10.21 -7.50
N VAL A 309 -8.48 -10.98 -7.20
CA VAL A 309 -8.40 -12.38 -6.74
C VAL A 309 -9.11 -13.33 -7.71
N GLU A 310 -10.34 -13.00 -8.11
CA GLU A 310 -11.16 -13.87 -8.97
C GLU A 310 -10.81 -13.71 -10.47
N GLY A 311 -10.03 -12.70 -10.85
CA GLY A 311 -9.55 -12.53 -12.22
C GLY A 311 -10.61 -12.00 -13.19
N CYS A 312 -11.60 -11.27 -12.67
CA CYS A 312 -12.67 -10.64 -13.46
C CYS A 312 -12.50 -9.11 -13.46
N PRO A 313 -11.49 -8.55 -14.15
CA PRO A 313 -11.14 -7.12 -14.05
C PRO A 313 -12.23 -6.18 -14.56
N ASP A 314 -13.09 -6.62 -15.48
CA ASP A 314 -14.18 -5.80 -16.01
C ASP A 314 -15.42 -5.80 -15.08
N GLU A 315 -15.46 -6.72 -14.11
CA GLU A 315 -16.54 -6.84 -13.11
C GLU A 315 -16.14 -6.40 -11.70
N GLY A 316 -14.89 -6.01 -11.51
CA GLY A 316 -14.35 -5.50 -10.26
C GLY A 316 -13.73 -4.13 -10.43
N VAL A 317 -12.96 -3.71 -9.43
CA VAL A 317 -12.20 -2.45 -9.49
C VAL A 317 -10.72 -2.73 -9.31
N LEU A 318 -9.88 -1.90 -9.94
CA LEU A 318 -8.44 -2.13 -10.05
C LEU A 318 -7.64 -1.02 -9.33
N PRO A 319 -7.41 -1.12 -8.01
CA PRO A 319 -6.62 -0.13 -7.27
C PRO A 319 -5.19 -0.02 -7.81
N SER A 320 -4.79 1.16 -8.24
CA SER A 320 -3.45 1.39 -8.81
C SER A 320 -3.02 2.84 -8.69
N GLY A 321 -1.73 3.06 -8.47
CA GLY A 321 -1.11 4.37 -8.67
C GLY A 321 -0.91 4.70 -10.14
N GLN A 322 -0.75 5.99 -10.46
CA GLN A 322 -0.54 6.46 -11.84
C GLN A 322 0.72 5.87 -12.49
N ALA A 323 1.67 5.41 -11.68
CA ALA A 323 2.88 4.74 -12.13
C ALA A 323 2.62 3.48 -12.99
N ALA A 324 1.44 2.84 -12.92
CA ALA A 324 1.11 1.72 -13.80
C ALA A 324 1.24 2.10 -15.29
N ALA A 325 0.87 3.33 -15.65
CA ALA A 325 0.95 3.82 -17.03
C ALA A 325 2.38 3.82 -17.60
N ALA A 326 3.40 3.87 -16.72
CA ALA A 326 4.80 3.87 -17.08
C ALA A 326 5.46 2.48 -16.99
N ILE A 327 4.75 1.47 -16.48
CA ILE A 327 5.27 0.11 -16.33
C ILE A 327 4.89 -0.72 -17.54
N GLY A 328 5.87 -0.98 -18.40
CA GLY A 328 5.62 -1.59 -19.70
C GLY A 328 5.62 -3.11 -19.75
N ALA A 329 6.12 -3.77 -18.72
CA ALA A 329 6.30 -5.22 -18.68
C ALA A 329 6.21 -5.76 -17.24
N ILE A 330 5.85 -7.04 -17.14
CA ILE A 330 5.92 -7.82 -15.90
C ILE A 330 7.34 -8.40 -15.80
N GLU A 331 7.98 -8.12 -14.67
CA GLU A 331 9.36 -8.52 -14.36
C GLU A 331 9.35 -9.26 -13.02
N SER A 332 10.37 -10.09 -12.75
CA SER A 332 10.53 -10.66 -11.42
C SER A 332 10.90 -9.58 -10.39
N CYS A 333 10.64 -9.83 -9.11
CA CYS A 333 11.09 -8.95 -8.02
C CYS A 333 12.61 -8.72 -8.07
N GLU A 334 13.37 -9.75 -8.44
CA GLU A 334 14.83 -9.65 -8.62
C GLU A 334 15.20 -8.68 -9.75
N GLN A 335 14.57 -8.82 -10.93
CA GLN A 335 14.79 -7.92 -12.06
C GLN A 335 14.40 -6.48 -11.74
N ILE A 336 13.25 -6.28 -11.07
CA ILE A 336 12.79 -4.96 -10.63
C ILE A 336 13.83 -4.31 -9.72
N VAL A 337 14.26 -5.00 -8.66
CA VAL A 337 15.19 -4.41 -7.68
C VAL A 337 16.58 -4.19 -8.29
N ALA A 338 17.10 -5.15 -9.07
CA ALA A 338 18.39 -5.00 -9.75
C ALA A 338 18.38 -3.81 -10.72
N GLY A 339 17.36 -3.73 -11.58
CA GLY A 339 17.20 -2.64 -12.54
C GLY A 339 17.07 -1.27 -11.86
N MET A 340 16.36 -1.19 -10.74
CA MET A 340 16.28 0.04 -9.93
C MET A 340 17.64 0.46 -9.37
N VAL A 341 18.40 -0.48 -8.82
CA VAL A 341 19.72 -0.22 -8.23
C VAL A 341 20.68 0.30 -9.30
N ASP A 342 20.73 -0.36 -10.45
CA ASP A 342 21.62 0.03 -11.55
C ASP A 342 21.25 1.40 -12.11
N GLN A 343 19.96 1.65 -12.35
CA GLN A 343 19.48 2.93 -12.84
C GLN A 343 19.72 4.07 -11.83
N ALA A 344 19.50 3.84 -10.54
CA ALA A 344 19.71 4.84 -9.50
C ALA A 344 21.19 5.23 -9.42
N ARG A 345 22.10 4.25 -9.37
CA ARG A 345 23.56 4.50 -9.42
C ARG A 345 23.97 5.28 -10.65
N ALA A 346 23.48 4.85 -11.82
CA ALA A 346 23.78 5.54 -13.08
C ALA A 346 23.24 6.99 -13.14
N ARG A 347 22.20 7.35 -12.37
CA ARG A 347 21.72 8.73 -12.25
C ARG A 347 22.54 9.54 -11.26
N MET A 348 22.91 8.96 -10.12
CA MET A 348 23.76 9.63 -9.13
C MET A 348 25.16 9.88 -9.67
N GLU A 349 25.75 8.93 -10.37
CA GLU A 349 27.06 9.10 -11.04
C GLU A 349 27.01 10.18 -12.13
N ALA A 350 25.95 10.21 -12.93
CA ALA A 350 25.78 11.24 -13.96
C ALA A 350 25.63 12.65 -13.36
N LEU A 351 25.02 12.78 -12.18
CA LEU A 351 24.95 14.06 -11.46
C LEU A 351 26.33 14.47 -10.92
N ALA A 352 27.07 13.55 -10.29
CA ALA A 352 28.40 13.83 -9.77
C ALA A 352 29.40 14.23 -10.86
N LEU A 353 29.32 13.62 -12.04
CA LEU A 353 30.18 13.98 -13.18
C LEU A 353 29.93 15.42 -13.67
N ARG A 354 28.68 15.88 -13.66
CA ARG A 354 28.37 17.28 -14.05
C ARG A 354 28.97 18.30 -13.10
N GLU A 355 29.06 18.00 -11.81
CA GLU A 355 29.73 18.87 -10.84
C GLU A 355 31.24 18.92 -11.10
N ALA A 356 31.84 17.79 -11.46
CA ALA A 356 33.27 17.73 -11.78
C ALA A 356 33.64 18.45 -13.08
N GLU A 357 32.74 18.54 -14.07
CA GLU A 357 32.95 19.28 -15.32
C GLU A 357 32.83 20.81 -15.15
N LEU A 358 32.25 21.28 -14.04
CA LEU A 358 32.09 22.71 -13.72
C LEU A 358 33.26 23.30 -12.91
N HIS A 359 34.24 22.47 -12.53
CA HIS A 359 35.42 22.83 -11.73
C HIS A 359 36.72 22.51 -12.48
#